data_AF-F9G187-F1
#
_entry.id   AF-F9G187-F1
#
_cell.length_a   1.000
_cell.length_b   1.000
_cell.length_c   1.000
_cell.angle_alpha   90.00
_cell.angle_beta   90.00
_cell.angle_gamma   90.00
#
_symmetry.space_group_name_H-M   'P 1'
#
loop_
_entity.id
_entity.type
_entity.pdbx_description
1 polymer ?
#
loop_
_entity_poly.entity_id
_entity_poly.type
_entity_poly.pdbx_seq_one_letter_code
_entity_poly.pdbx_strand_id
1 'polypeptide(L)'
;MAACNWIDVRFSGREEFCPTLVEHRPAYSVFDCQAFQPRVVLSIGGTEKRRFYRRINLNDAVDGNPGVLLRPVQLATLILDCELHNHNRLDAVQQYHSRGDKVMHSLQANLYRHSPSHKIAQYAFDMYWQLLYPFASTVLLFIDDLGGVGPVIEILASWARRARLSTISAPPRILVLYHWRNRTEMESFESRLRSRIMCTVSGTQANSRTGITSPIYLQGEMAFESVQLIPTWKAASEFLSQTEESFAARDVAGYGFSSNHLKRLLQIAILQYSQSSGQQIDFVQAVRFRNPPPTQLTEKLIHFLSITKDAEIDHVAVIASALDLDAHPPGMHFFAPQTTFGKTYRAAVSQAESLLNEDGLSDQVCQKFTQFSLERQGASSAHAHLRLLSKYQATWRDYAEGNLCFVCLVRPPSTTLDCHHRLCDACVMICGSRESPDSPSIQVLSCPLCGKHHRRQILLQPPTSGNRVLELGGASKYKWEMLKFLKEVQSAIGLPVPLQEHFDLVIGSGIDRLLRRVELV
;
A
#
# COMPACT_ATOMS: atom_id res chain seq x y z
N MET A 1 4.90 21.96 19.46
CA MET A 1 3.86 22.26 18.45
C MET A 1 2.58 21.62 18.93
N ALA A 2 1.44 22.30 18.87
CA ALA A 2 0.15 21.66 19.19
C ALA A 2 -0.08 20.49 18.23
N ALA A 3 -0.60 19.37 18.75
CA ALA A 3 -0.90 18.21 17.92
C ALA A 3 -2.08 18.57 16.99
N CYS A 4 -1.84 18.61 15.69
CA CYS A 4 -2.90 18.80 14.70
C CYS A 4 -3.66 17.49 14.50
N ASN A 5 -4.98 17.55 14.31
CA ASN A 5 -5.76 16.38 13.91
C ASN A 5 -5.19 15.78 12.63
N TRP A 6 -5.10 14.45 12.55
CA TRP A 6 -4.72 13.77 11.32
C TRP A 6 -5.95 13.53 10.44
N ILE A 7 -7.01 12.98 11.03
CA ILE A 7 -8.31 12.84 10.36
C ILE A 7 -9.44 13.31 11.27
N ASP A 8 -10.44 13.96 10.70
CA ASP A 8 -11.73 14.23 11.35
C ASP A 8 -12.87 14.10 10.33
N VAL A 9 -14.10 13.99 10.83
CA VAL A 9 -15.30 13.83 9.99
C VAL A 9 -16.16 15.08 10.13
N ARG A 10 -16.52 15.68 8.99
CA ARG A 10 -17.28 16.93 8.89
C ARG A 10 -18.37 16.82 7.82
N PHE A 11 -19.25 17.81 7.74
CA PHE A 11 -20.23 17.93 6.64
C PHE A 11 -19.82 18.99 5.63
N SER A 12 -19.94 18.70 4.32
CA SER A 12 -19.75 19.69 3.26
C SER A 12 -20.75 20.85 3.37
N GLY A 13 -20.27 22.07 3.13
CA GLY A 13 -21.05 23.30 3.32
C GLY A 13 -21.94 23.73 2.15
N ARG A 14 -21.98 23.00 1.03
CA ARG A 14 -22.83 23.30 -0.13
C ARG A 14 -23.79 22.13 -0.32
N GLU A 15 -25.10 22.38 -0.20
CA GLU A 15 -26.33 21.65 -0.61
C GLU A 15 -26.39 20.11 -0.55
N GLU A 16 -25.27 19.40 -0.72
CA GLU A 16 -25.08 17.98 -0.50
C GLU A 16 -24.68 17.74 0.97
N PHE A 17 -25.62 17.19 1.73
CA PHE A 17 -25.47 16.78 3.13
C PHE A 17 -24.61 15.51 3.29
N CYS A 18 -23.48 15.42 2.60
CA CYS A 18 -22.62 14.24 2.63
C CYS A 18 -21.56 14.36 3.75
N PRO A 19 -21.40 13.32 4.60
CA PRO A 19 -20.26 13.27 5.50
C PRO A 19 -18.97 13.23 4.68
N THR A 20 -17.96 13.94 5.16
CA THR A 20 -16.66 14.10 4.49
C THR A 20 -15.56 13.83 5.52
N LEU A 21 -14.64 12.93 5.19
CA LEU A 21 -13.42 12.72 5.96
C LEU A 21 -12.39 13.76 5.51
N VAL A 22 -11.89 14.54 6.46
CA VAL A 22 -10.87 15.55 6.23
C VAL A 22 -9.54 14.99 6.68
N GLU A 23 -8.62 14.83 5.74
CA GLU A 23 -7.25 14.38 5.97
C GLU A 23 -6.32 15.60 6.02
N HIS A 24 -5.64 15.82 7.15
CA HIS A 24 -4.70 16.94 7.33
C HIS A 24 -3.28 16.47 7.03
N ARG A 25 -2.73 16.91 5.90
CA ARG A 25 -1.40 16.52 5.41
C ARG A 25 -0.24 16.86 6.37
N PRO A 26 -0.26 17.99 7.11
CA PRO A 26 0.81 18.30 8.06
C PRO A 26 1.01 17.25 9.16
N ALA A 27 -0.02 16.47 9.51
CA ALA A 27 0.08 15.41 10.51
C ALA A 27 1.04 14.28 10.09
N TYR A 28 1.30 14.10 8.79
CA TYR A 28 2.26 13.11 8.30
C TYR A 28 3.73 13.51 8.51
N SER A 29 4.01 14.69 9.05
CA SER A 29 5.36 15.10 9.42
C SER A 29 5.97 14.22 10.52
N VAL A 30 5.13 13.50 11.29
CA VAL A 30 5.59 12.50 12.27
C VAL A 30 6.42 11.37 11.65
N PHE A 31 6.29 11.16 10.34
CA PHE A 31 7.05 10.13 9.60
C PHE A 31 8.34 10.67 8.97
N ASP A 32 8.60 11.98 9.05
CA ASP A 32 9.75 12.61 8.39
C ASP A 32 11.05 12.46 9.22
N CYS A 33 10.95 12.05 10.49
CA CYS A 33 12.07 11.81 11.40
C CYS A 33 12.53 10.34 11.38
N GLN A 34 13.77 10.07 10.92
CA GLN A 34 14.55 8.81 10.91
C GLN A 34 13.82 7.49 10.54
N ALA A 35 14.57 6.56 9.93
CA ALA A 35 14.05 5.27 9.49
C ALA A 35 13.80 4.34 10.70
N PHE A 36 12.61 4.42 11.30
CA PHE A 36 12.10 3.42 12.24
C PHE A 36 10.92 2.64 11.64
N GLN A 37 10.62 1.47 12.22
CA GLN A 37 9.39 0.74 11.96
C GLN A 37 8.39 1.07 13.07
N PRO A 38 7.36 1.89 12.80
CA PRO A 38 6.46 2.36 13.85
C PRO A 38 5.62 1.23 14.43
N ARG A 39 5.63 1.07 15.76
CA ARG A 39 4.71 0.20 16.50
C ARG A 39 3.37 0.92 16.64
N VAL A 40 2.40 0.55 15.82
CA VAL A 40 1.12 1.27 15.74
C VAL A 40 0.17 0.78 16.83
N VAL A 41 -0.29 1.72 17.67
CA VAL A 41 -1.25 1.46 18.75
C VAL A 41 -2.53 2.22 18.46
N LEU A 42 -3.66 1.52 18.41
CA LEU A 42 -4.98 2.14 18.31
C LEU A 42 -5.52 2.41 19.71
N SER A 43 -5.75 3.67 20.09
CA SER A 43 -6.16 4.04 21.45
C SER A 43 -7.54 4.69 21.46
N ILE A 44 -8.52 4.03 22.06
CA ILE A 44 -9.94 4.42 22.00
C ILE A 44 -10.48 4.66 23.42
N GLY A 45 -10.81 5.92 23.70
CA GLY A 45 -11.38 6.36 24.97
C GLY A 45 -11.51 7.87 25.02
N GLY A 46 -11.51 8.43 26.23
CA GLY A 46 -11.70 9.85 26.49
C GLY A 46 -10.98 10.29 27.76
N THR A 47 -11.67 10.32 28.89
CA THR A 47 -11.13 10.90 30.13
C THR A 47 -10.06 10.02 30.78
N GLU A 48 -10.32 8.73 30.94
CA GLU A 48 -9.34 7.79 31.49
C GLU A 48 -8.16 7.60 30.54
N LYS A 49 -8.39 7.61 29.23
CA LYS A 49 -7.32 7.63 28.22
C LYS A 49 -6.36 8.81 28.41
N ARG A 50 -6.89 10.03 28.59
CA ARG A 50 -6.05 11.21 28.86
C ARG A 50 -5.33 11.15 30.21
N ARG A 51 -5.86 10.43 31.21
CA ARG A 51 -5.14 10.17 32.47
C ARG A 51 -4.00 9.18 32.26
N PHE A 52 -4.20 8.16 31.43
CA PHE A 52 -3.15 7.24 31.04
C PHE A 52 -2.02 7.95 30.27
N TYR A 53 -2.35 8.81 29.30
CA TYR A 53 -1.36 9.63 28.58
C TYR A 53 -0.49 10.48 29.51
N ARG A 54 -1.09 11.09 30.54
CA ARG A 54 -0.35 11.81 31.59
C ARG A 54 0.69 10.95 32.30
N ARG A 55 0.40 9.67 32.53
CA ARG A 55 1.32 8.74 33.20
C ARG A 55 2.48 8.29 32.32
N ILE A 56 2.31 8.32 31.00
CA ILE A 56 3.36 8.02 30.02
C ILE A 56 4.01 9.30 29.46
N ASN A 57 3.82 10.45 30.11
CA ASN A 57 4.38 11.76 29.74
C ASN A 57 3.96 12.26 28.34
N LEU A 58 2.75 11.92 27.89
CA LEU A 58 2.18 12.37 26.61
C LEU A 58 1.17 13.50 26.84
N ASN A 59 1.66 14.74 27.03
CA ASN A 59 0.88 15.88 27.52
C ASN A 59 0.68 17.02 26.51
N ASP A 60 0.61 16.72 25.21
CA ASP A 60 0.36 17.76 24.21
C ASP A 60 -1.06 18.32 24.33
N ALA A 61 -1.17 19.65 24.25
CA ALA A 61 -2.44 20.35 24.14
C ALA A 61 -3.20 19.84 22.90
N VAL A 62 -4.38 19.31 23.13
CA VAL A 62 -5.30 18.87 22.06
C VAL A 62 -6.23 20.05 21.82
N ASP A 63 -6.19 20.61 20.61
CA ASP A 63 -7.30 21.47 20.18
C ASP A 63 -8.57 20.62 20.26
N GLY A 64 -9.57 21.10 20.99
CA GLY A 64 -10.75 20.35 21.43
C GLY A 64 -11.68 19.80 20.33
N ASN A 65 -11.20 19.60 19.10
CA ASN A 65 -11.90 18.95 18.01
C ASN A 65 -11.68 17.43 18.04
N PRO A 66 -12.72 16.61 18.28
CA PRO A 66 -12.61 15.15 18.45
C PRO A 66 -12.29 14.38 17.15
N GLY A 67 -11.05 14.48 16.66
CA GLY A 67 -10.57 13.71 15.50
C GLY A 67 -9.89 12.40 15.89
N VAL A 68 -9.01 11.95 14.99
CA VAL A 68 -7.93 11.01 15.26
C VAL A 68 -6.62 11.75 15.11
N LEU A 69 -5.74 11.62 16.10
CA LEU A 69 -4.40 12.22 16.06
C LEU A 69 -3.32 11.15 15.88
N LEU A 70 -2.21 11.55 15.26
CA LEU A 70 -0.98 10.75 15.22
C LEU A 70 -0.06 11.24 16.34
N ARG A 71 0.16 10.41 17.36
CA ARG A 71 1.00 10.75 18.51
C ARG A 71 2.23 9.84 18.60
N PRO A 72 3.41 10.31 18.17
CA PRO A 72 4.64 9.57 18.42
C PRO A 72 4.93 9.52 19.92
N VAL A 73 5.40 8.37 20.38
CA VAL A 73 5.81 8.09 21.76
C VAL A 73 7.22 7.46 21.70
N GLN A 74 7.84 7.26 22.86
CA GLN A 74 9.13 6.59 22.98
C GLN A 74 9.15 5.20 22.32
N LEU A 75 10.35 4.72 22.02
CA LEU A 75 10.58 3.39 21.44
C LEU A 75 9.81 3.19 20.12
N ALA A 76 9.87 4.16 19.20
CA ALA A 76 9.27 4.03 17.87
C ALA A 76 7.76 3.68 17.89
N THR A 77 7.04 4.07 18.95
CA THR A 77 5.61 3.78 19.09
C THR A 77 4.78 4.93 18.53
N LEU A 78 3.76 4.63 17.73
CA LEU A 78 2.84 5.61 17.17
C LEU A 78 1.42 5.31 17.63
N ILE A 79 0.85 6.19 18.45
CA ILE A 79 -0.53 6.07 18.89
C ILE A 79 -1.45 6.76 17.89
N LEU A 80 -2.41 6.00 17.35
CA LEU A 80 -3.62 6.50 16.69
C LEU A 80 -4.62 6.86 17.80
N ASP A 81 -4.64 8.13 18.16
CA ASP A 81 -5.41 8.63 19.30
C ASP A 81 -6.84 8.97 18.87
N CYS A 82 -7.80 8.10 19.20
CA CYS A 82 -9.15 8.16 18.67
C CYS A 82 -10.16 8.73 19.67
N GLU A 83 -10.84 9.82 19.31
CA GLU A 83 -11.95 10.43 20.08
C GLU A 83 -13.21 10.75 19.27
N LEU A 84 -13.26 10.39 17.98
CA LEU A 84 -14.42 10.63 17.12
C LEU A 84 -15.73 10.06 17.70
N HIS A 85 -15.67 9.01 18.52
CA HIS A 85 -16.84 8.38 19.15
C HIS A 85 -17.46 9.25 20.25
N ASN A 86 -16.74 10.25 20.76
CA ASN A 86 -17.22 11.20 21.77
C ASN A 86 -17.91 12.43 21.13
N HIS A 87 -18.02 12.49 19.80
CA HIS A 87 -18.72 13.59 19.14
C HIS A 87 -20.23 13.55 19.42
N ASN A 88 -20.74 14.68 19.90
CA ASN A 88 -22.17 14.89 20.07
C ASN A 88 -22.84 15.49 18.82
N ARG A 89 -22.06 16.17 17.97
CA ARG A 89 -22.47 16.79 16.70
C ARG A 89 -21.28 16.83 15.75
N LEU A 90 -21.53 16.76 14.44
CA LEU A 90 -20.50 16.89 13.41
C LEU A 90 -20.58 18.28 12.78
N ASP A 91 -19.49 19.03 12.86
CA ASP A 91 -19.44 20.40 12.37
C ASP A 91 -19.39 20.45 10.84
N ALA A 92 -19.81 21.59 10.28
CA ALA A 92 -19.60 21.84 8.86
C ALA A 92 -18.15 22.20 8.56
N VAL A 93 -17.71 21.84 7.36
CA VAL A 93 -16.44 22.31 6.80
C VAL A 93 -16.54 23.82 6.63
N GLN A 94 -15.85 24.58 7.48
CA GLN A 94 -15.61 25.99 7.22
C GLN A 94 -14.78 26.08 5.92
N GLN A 95 -15.29 26.81 4.92
CA GLN A 95 -14.58 27.06 3.66
C GLN A 95 -13.32 27.87 3.95
N TYR A 96 -12.20 27.20 4.21
CA TYR A 96 -10.91 27.84 4.30
C TYR A 96 -10.15 27.68 3.00
N HIS A 97 -9.58 28.78 2.52
CA HIS A 97 -8.66 28.84 1.39
C HIS A 97 -7.27 28.31 1.79
N SER A 98 -7.18 27.13 2.37
CA SER A 98 -5.88 26.52 2.70
C SER A 98 -5.35 25.75 1.50
N ARG A 99 -4.35 26.31 0.82
CA ARG A 99 -3.55 25.68 -0.23
C ARG A 99 -2.99 24.34 0.29
N GLY A 100 -3.42 23.20 -0.25
CA GLY A 100 -2.72 21.90 -0.18
C GLY A 100 -2.68 21.13 1.17
N ASP A 101 -2.93 21.78 2.31
CA ASP A 101 -2.75 21.15 3.63
C ASP A 101 -3.85 20.16 4.03
N LYS A 102 -5.01 20.22 3.38
CA LYS A 102 -6.17 19.35 3.67
C LYS A 102 -6.65 18.68 2.41
N VAL A 103 -6.99 17.40 2.51
CA VAL A 103 -7.63 16.62 1.46
C VAL A 103 -8.99 16.16 1.96
N MET A 104 -10.01 16.38 1.14
CA MET A 104 -11.40 16.08 1.48
C MET A 104 -11.82 14.82 0.76
N HIS A 105 -12.32 13.84 1.50
CA HIS A 105 -12.78 12.55 0.97
C HIS A 105 -14.27 12.41 1.25
N SER A 106 -15.09 12.44 0.20
CA SER A 106 -16.54 12.26 0.35
C SER A 106 -16.83 10.83 0.83
N LEU A 107 -17.73 10.69 1.82
CA LEU A 107 -18.05 9.41 2.42
C LEU A 107 -19.46 8.98 2.05
N GLN A 108 -19.60 7.72 1.65
CA GLN A 108 -20.90 7.06 1.52
C GLN A 108 -21.32 6.49 2.86
N ALA A 109 -21.87 7.34 3.73
CA ALA A 109 -22.37 6.94 5.05
C ALA A 109 -23.73 7.57 5.36
N ASN A 110 -24.60 6.79 6.02
CA ASN A 110 -25.92 7.25 6.50
C ASN A 110 -25.79 8.09 7.79
N LEU A 111 -24.97 9.13 7.72
CA LEU A 111 -24.84 10.14 8.77
C LEU A 111 -25.39 11.48 8.28
N TYR A 112 -26.09 12.18 9.17
CA TYR A 112 -26.61 13.52 8.95
C TYR A 112 -26.04 14.47 10.00
N ARG A 113 -26.09 15.77 9.73
CA ARG A 113 -25.56 16.83 10.62
C ARG A 113 -26.07 16.76 12.06
N HIS A 114 -27.30 16.29 12.22
CA HIS A 114 -27.98 16.13 13.51
C HIS A 114 -28.22 14.66 13.85
N SER A 115 -27.42 13.74 13.31
CA SER A 115 -27.43 12.34 13.75
C SER A 115 -27.29 12.26 15.26
N PRO A 116 -28.07 11.40 15.94
CA PRO A 116 -27.90 11.13 17.36
C PRO A 116 -26.47 10.71 17.70
N SER A 117 -25.98 11.07 18.89
CA SER A 117 -24.62 10.74 19.36
C SER A 117 -24.30 9.24 19.26
N HIS A 118 -25.25 8.36 19.57
CA HIS A 118 -25.05 6.91 19.45
C HIS A 118 -24.79 6.45 18.01
N LYS A 119 -25.39 7.09 17.00
CA LYS A 119 -25.13 6.79 15.58
C LYS A 119 -23.74 7.27 15.16
N ILE A 120 -23.32 8.45 15.65
CA ILE A 120 -21.97 8.98 15.42
C ILE A 120 -20.93 8.06 16.06
N ALA A 121 -21.16 7.62 17.30
CA ALA A 121 -20.29 6.69 18.01
C ALA A 121 -20.18 5.35 17.27
N GLN A 122 -21.31 4.77 16.86
CA GLN A 122 -21.32 3.53 16.07
C GLN A 122 -20.53 3.67 14.77
N TYR A 123 -20.75 4.76 14.03
CA TYR A 123 -19.97 5.04 12.83
C TYR A 123 -18.48 5.18 13.12
N ALA A 124 -18.10 5.85 14.21
CA ALA A 124 -16.70 5.98 14.59
C ALA A 124 -16.05 4.62 14.88
N PHE A 125 -16.73 3.71 15.60
CA PHE A 125 -16.22 2.35 15.82
C PHE A 125 -16.11 1.54 14.52
N ASP A 126 -17.01 1.77 13.57
CA ASP A 126 -16.96 1.15 12.24
C ASP A 126 -15.79 1.68 11.42
N MET A 127 -15.54 2.97 11.47
CA MET A 127 -14.38 3.61 10.86
C MET A 127 -13.09 3.09 11.50
N TYR A 128 -12.99 3.02 12.83
CA TYR A 128 -11.81 2.48 13.49
C TYR A 128 -11.52 1.04 13.07
N TRP A 129 -12.55 0.20 13.02
CA TRP A 129 -12.45 -1.19 12.55
C TRP A 129 -11.96 -1.28 11.10
N GLN A 130 -12.56 -0.52 10.20
CA GLN A 130 -12.28 -0.68 8.77
C GLN A 130 -10.97 0.00 8.36
N LEU A 131 -10.70 1.19 8.91
CA LEU A 131 -9.61 2.06 8.47
C LEU A 131 -8.35 1.91 9.33
N LEU A 132 -8.47 1.83 10.66
CA LEU A 132 -7.33 1.97 11.58
C LEU A 132 -6.86 0.63 12.14
N TYR A 133 -7.80 -0.25 12.47
CA TYR A 133 -7.54 -1.56 13.08
C TYR A 133 -6.54 -2.42 12.29
N PRO A 134 -6.55 -2.47 10.94
CA PRO A 134 -5.59 -3.29 10.19
C PRO A 134 -4.12 -2.92 10.44
N PHE A 135 -3.85 -1.68 10.85
CA PHE A 135 -2.51 -1.18 11.12
C PHE A 135 -2.01 -1.48 12.52
N ALA A 136 -2.92 -1.67 13.48
CA ALA A 136 -2.56 -1.78 14.88
C ALA A 136 -1.81 -3.10 15.16
N SER A 137 -0.76 -3.03 15.97
CA SER A 137 -0.26 -4.19 16.73
C SER A 137 -1.00 -4.33 18.05
N THR A 138 -1.42 -3.21 18.65
CA THR A 138 -2.12 -3.22 19.93
C THR A 138 -3.30 -2.25 19.93
N VAL A 139 -4.41 -2.64 20.54
CA VAL A 139 -5.60 -1.79 20.72
C VAL A 139 -5.85 -1.55 22.19
N LEU A 140 -5.96 -0.29 22.61
CA LEU A 140 -6.31 0.11 23.97
C LEU A 140 -7.79 0.50 24.03
N LEU A 141 -8.56 -0.18 24.88
CA LEU A 141 -9.96 0.13 25.14
C LEU A 141 -10.14 0.52 26.61
N PHE A 142 -10.63 1.73 26.88
CA PHE A 142 -10.83 2.24 28.24
C PHE A 142 -12.27 2.02 28.69
N ILE A 143 -12.52 1.06 29.59
CA ILE A 143 -13.87 0.64 29.98
C ILE A 143 -14.74 1.80 30.47
N ASP A 144 -14.21 2.60 31.39
CA ASP A 144 -14.97 3.70 31.99
C ASP A 144 -15.30 4.82 30.98
N ASP A 145 -14.49 4.97 29.93
CA ASP A 145 -14.75 5.94 28.85
C ASP A 145 -15.77 5.42 27.82
N LEU A 146 -15.90 4.09 27.69
CA LEU A 146 -16.74 3.45 26.67
C LEU A 146 -18.12 3.02 27.21
N GLY A 147 -18.48 3.45 28.42
CA GLY A 147 -19.80 3.16 29.02
C GLY A 147 -19.85 1.83 29.77
N GLY A 148 -18.71 1.26 30.16
CA GLY A 148 -18.63 0.06 30.98
C GLY A 148 -18.43 -1.23 30.20
N VAL A 149 -18.60 -2.36 30.89
CA VAL A 149 -18.23 -3.69 30.40
C VAL A 149 -19.09 -4.15 29.22
N GLY A 150 -20.40 -3.91 29.29
CA GLY A 150 -21.35 -4.32 28.25
C GLY A 150 -20.99 -3.75 26.87
N PRO A 151 -20.87 -2.42 26.72
CA PRO A 151 -20.49 -1.80 25.45
C PRO A 151 -19.15 -2.28 24.89
N VAL A 152 -18.12 -2.47 25.73
CA VAL A 152 -16.81 -2.98 25.29
C VAL A 152 -16.94 -4.40 24.73
N ILE A 153 -17.72 -5.27 25.38
CA ILE A 153 -17.99 -6.62 24.87
C ILE A 153 -18.73 -6.55 23.52
N GLU A 154 -19.69 -5.64 23.34
CA GLU A 154 -20.39 -5.48 22.06
C GLU A 154 -19.45 -5.00 20.94
N ILE A 155 -18.52 -4.08 21.23
CA ILE A 155 -17.50 -3.64 20.28
C ILE A 155 -16.65 -4.83 19.84
N LEU A 156 -16.09 -5.59 20.79
CA LEU A 156 -15.25 -6.75 20.50
C LEU A 156 -16.02 -7.84 19.76
N ALA A 157 -17.27 -8.11 20.13
CA ALA A 157 -18.10 -9.09 19.44
C ALA A 157 -18.52 -8.63 18.03
N SER A 158 -18.67 -7.32 17.81
CA SER A 158 -18.89 -6.76 16.47
C SER A 158 -17.68 -6.97 15.57
N TRP A 159 -16.48 -6.67 16.09
CA TRP A 159 -15.21 -6.88 15.39
C TRP A 159 -14.94 -8.36 15.09
N ALA A 160 -15.17 -9.25 16.06
CA ALA A 160 -15.12 -10.70 15.88
C ALA A 160 -16.03 -11.19 14.73
N ARG A 161 -17.30 -10.75 14.72
CA ARG A 161 -18.24 -11.10 13.63
C ARG A 161 -17.78 -10.60 12.27
N ARG A 162 -17.15 -9.42 12.19
CA ARG A 162 -16.62 -8.87 10.93
C ARG A 162 -15.37 -9.60 10.46
N ALA A 163 -14.50 -10.03 11.36
CA ALA A 163 -13.30 -10.80 11.02
C ALA A 163 -13.64 -12.14 10.34
N ARG A 164 -14.83 -12.71 10.61
CA ARG A 164 -15.32 -13.92 9.93
C ARG A 164 -15.64 -13.70 8.47
N LEU A 165 -15.93 -12.46 8.08
CA LEU A 165 -16.24 -12.08 6.69
C LEU A 165 -14.99 -11.58 5.94
N SER A 166 -14.02 -11.03 6.66
CA SER A 166 -12.78 -10.49 6.13
C SER A 166 -11.63 -10.83 7.08
N THR A 167 -10.77 -11.76 6.67
CA THR A 167 -9.66 -12.21 7.52
C THR A 167 -8.64 -11.10 7.74
N ILE A 168 -8.20 -10.95 8.99
CA ILE A 168 -7.15 -10.00 9.35
C ILE A 168 -5.82 -10.72 9.28
N SER A 169 -4.87 -10.17 8.53
CA SER A 169 -3.61 -10.87 8.26
C SER A 169 -2.67 -10.94 9.46
N ALA A 170 -2.69 -9.94 10.35
CA ALA A 170 -1.95 -9.93 11.60
C ALA A 170 -2.80 -9.26 12.69
N PRO A 171 -3.63 -10.03 13.40
CA PRO A 171 -4.57 -9.48 14.37
C PRO A 171 -3.85 -8.88 15.58
N PRO A 172 -4.31 -7.72 16.10
CA PRO A 172 -3.66 -7.05 17.23
C PRO A 172 -3.98 -7.71 18.58
N ARG A 173 -3.14 -7.44 19.57
CA ARG A 173 -3.46 -7.64 20.99
C ARG A 173 -4.43 -6.57 21.50
N ILE A 174 -5.49 -6.97 22.20
CA ILE A 174 -6.43 -6.04 22.82
C ILE A 174 -6.08 -5.88 24.29
N LEU A 175 -5.80 -4.66 24.72
CA LEU A 175 -5.65 -4.30 26.13
C LEU A 175 -6.92 -3.56 26.55
N VAL A 176 -7.66 -4.16 27.49
CA VAL A 176 -8.85 -3.57 28.07
C VAL A 176 -8.49 -2.98 29.43
N LEU A 177 -8.46 -1.66 29.51
CA LEU A 177 -8.05 -0.92 30.69
C LEU A 177 -9.26 -0.61 31.56
N TYR A 178 -9.17 -0.96 32.84
CA TYR A 178 -10.26 -0.80 33.79
C TYR A 178 -9.80 -0.21 35.13
N HIS A 179 -10.65 0.61 35.75
CA HIS A 179 -10.41 1.04 37.13
C HIS A 179 -10.66 -0.10 38.11
N TRP A 180 -9.87 -0.20 39.19
CA TRP A 180 -9.94 -1.31 40.16
C TRP A 180 -11.34 -1.50 40.79
N ARG A 181 -12.13 -0.43 40.85
CA ARG A 181 -13.53 -0.47 41.32
C ARG A 181 -14.41 -1.44 40.50
N ASN A 182 -14.08 -1.67 39.24
CA ASN A 182 -14.81 -2.55 38.33
C ASN A 182 -14.31 -4.01 38.39
N ARG A 183 -13.44 -4.36 39.35
CA ARG A 183 -12.81 -5.69 39.45
C ARG A 183 -13.83 -6.83 39.47
N THR A 184 -14.92 -6.68 40.20
CA THR A 184 -15.98 -7.71 40.30
C THR A 184 -16.64 -7.97 38.96
N GLU A 185 -16.93 -6.93 38.18
CA GLU A 185 -17.47 -7.08 36.83
C GLU A 185 -16.46 -7.75 35.87
N MET A 186 -15.16 -7.49 36.05
CA MET A 186 -14.08 -8.10 35.25
C MET A 186 -13.96 -9.61 35.42
N GLU A 187 -14.33 -10.16 36.59
CA GLU A 187 -14.32 -11.61 36.82
C GLU A 187 -15.27 -12.35 35.87
N SER A 188 -16.35 -11.68 35.43
CA SER A 188 -17.31 -12.23 34.46
C SER A 188 -16.99 -11.92 32.99
N PHE A 189 -15.97 -11.09 32.72
CA PHE A 189 -15.70 -10.52 31.40
C PHE A 189 -15.49 -11.60 30.33
N GLU A 190 -14.60 -12.55 30.61
CA GLU A 190 -14.22 -13.61 29.69
C GLU A 190 -15.42 -14.50 29.31
N SER A 191 -16.21 -14.93 30.31
CA SER A 191 -17.41 -15.75 30.08
C SER A 191 -18.44 -15.01 29.22
N ARG A 192 -18.64 -13.72 29.49
CA ARG A 192 -19.59 -12.88 28.73
C ARG A 192 -19.10 -12.65 27.30
N LEU A 193 -17.81 -12.41 27.11
CA LEU A 193 -17.20 -12.25 25.79
C LEU A 193 -17.32 -13.53 24.96
N ARG A 194 -16.97 -14.70 25.53
CA ARG A 194 -17.12 -16.00 24.86
C ARG A 194 -18.56 -16.28 24.45
N SER A 195 -19.50 -16.05 25.36
CA SER A 195 -20.92 -16.22 25.09
C SER A 195 -21.38 -15.31 23.95
N ARG A 196 -20.94 -14.05 23.94
CA ARG A 196 -21.36 -13.09 22.92
C ARG A 196 -20.77 -13.36 21.53
N ILE A 197 -19.54 -13.88 21.47
CA ILE A 197 -18.87 -14.27 20.22
C ILE A 197 -19.36 -15.65 19.73
N MET A 198 -20.03 -16.44 20.57
CA MET A 198 -20.40 -17.84 20.29
C MET A 198 -19.17 -18.76 20.13
N CYS A 199 -18.10 -18.53 20.89
CA CYS A 199 -16.99 -19.48 20.97
C CYS A 199 -17.42 -20.71 21.77
N THR A 200 -17.17 -21.92 21.25
CA THR A 200 -17.35 -23.15 22.02
C THR A 200 -16.37 -23.16 23.20
N VAL A 201 -16.86 -23.51 24.39
CA VAL A 201 -15.97 -23.87 25.49
C VAL A 201 -15.45 -25.27 25.15
N SER A 202 -14.22 -25.38 24.68
CA SER A 202 -13.59 -26.70 24.51
C SER A 202 -13.65 -27.42 25.86
N GLY A 203 -14.23 -28.63 25.87
CA GLY A 203 -14.46 -29.45 27.07
C GLY A 203 -13.20 -29.96 27.77
N THR A 204 -12.04 -29.38 27.49
CA THR A 204 -10.75 -29.71 28.09
C THR A 204 -10.14 -28.45 28.71
N GLN A 205 -10.14 -28.47 30.05
CA GLN A 205 -9.63 -27.46 31.00
C GLN A 205 -10.56 -26.28 31.36
N ALA A 206 -11.64 -26.63 32.05
CA ALA A 206 -12.26 -25.74 33.04
C ALA A 206 -11.38 -25.50 34.30
N ASN A 207 -10.12 -25.92 34.31
CA ASN A 207 -9.24 -25.89 35.48
C ASN A 207 -7.85 -25.34 35.17
N SER A 208 -7.77 -24.03 34.98
CA SER A 208 -6.68 -23.22 35.52
C SER A 208 -7.24 -21.83 35.75
N ARG A 209 -7.55 -21.48 37.00
CA ARG A 209 -7.83 -20.08 37.39
C ARG A 209 -6.54 -19.28 37.21
N THR A 210 -6.23 -18.92 35.97
CA THR A 210 -5.26 -17.87 35.67
C THR A 210 -5.94 -16.56 36.10
N GLY A 211 -5.27 -15.74 36.92
CA GLY A 211 -5.89 -14.55 37.54
C GLY A 211 -6.49 -13.59 36.50
N ILE A 212 -7.32 -12.63 36.94
CA ILE A 212 -8.08 -11.67 36.08
C ILE A 212 -7.22 -11.01 34.99
N THR A 213 -5.92 -10.83 35.23
CA THR A 213 -4.97 -10.19 34.32
C THR A 213 -4.34 -11.15 33.29
N SER A 214 -4.75 -12.41 33.27
CA SER A 214 -4.17 -13.40 32.36
C SER A 214 -4.72 -13.22 30.95
N PRO A 215 -3.92 -13.48 29.90
CA PRO A 215 -4.41 -13.35 28.53
C PRO A 215 -5.56 -14.30 28.23
N ILE A 216 -6.62 -13.76 27.64
CA ILE A 216 -7.77 -14.50 27.14
C ILE A 216 -7.50 -14.86 25.69
N TYR A 217 -7.33 -16.15 25.42
CA TYR A 217 -7.28 -16.71 24.08
C TYR A 217 -8.66 -17.27 23.70
N LEU A 218 -9.14 -16.87 22.52
CA LEU A 218 -10.40 -17.35 21.96
C LEU A 218 -10.09 -18.30 20.80
N GLN A 219 -10.34 -19.58 21.01
CA GLN A 219 -10.02 -20.60 20.01
C GLN A 219 -10.79 -20.36 18.71
N GLY A 220 -10.08 -20.37 17.58
CA GLY A 220 -10.66 -20.14 16.25
C GLY A 220 -11.04 -18.69 15.97
N GLU A 221 -10.80 -17.76 16.90
CA GLU A 221 -11.00 -16.34 16.66
C GLU A 221 -9.82 -15.76 15.87
N MET A 222 -10.14 -14.91 14.90
CA MET A 222 -9.18 -14.31 13.96
C MET A 222 -9.15 -12.79 14.05
N ALA A 223 -10.03 -12.18 14.86
CA ALA A 223 -10.09 -10.73 15.03
C ALA A 223 -8.92 -10.17 15.85
N PHE A 224 -8.47 -10.89 16.88
CA PHE A 224 -7.45 -10.43 17.82
C PHE A 224 -6.53 -11.58 18.24
N GLU A 225 -5.25 -11.26 18.50
CA GLU A 225 -4.24 -12.19 18.99
C GLU A 225 -4.61 -12.71 20.39
N SER A 226 -4.98 -11.80 21.27
CA SER A 226 -5.46 -12.08 22.63
C SER A 226 -6.19 -10.86 23.19
N VAL A 227 -6.96 -11.06 24.26
CA VAL A 227 -7.55 -9.98 25.06
C VAL A 227 -6.95 -10.02 26.47
N GLN A 228 -6.42 -8.90 26.94
CA GLN A 228 -5.85 -8.78 28.28
C GLN A 228 -6.55 -7.69 29.08
N LEU A 229 -6.91 -8.01 30.33
CA LEU A 229 -7.52 -7.05 31.24
C LEU A 229 -6.41 -6.43 32.11
N ILE A 230 -6.22 -5.12 32.00
CA ILE A 230 -5.15 -4.41 32.71
C ILE A 230 -5.74 -3.33 33.63
N PRO A 231 -5.49 -3.40 34.95
CA PRO A 231 -5.84 -2.30 35.85
C PRO A 231 -5.13 -1.01 35.43
N THR A 232 -5.83 0.13 35.41
CA THR A 232 -5.25 1.41 34.95
C THR A 232 -3.99 1.82 35.70
N TRP A 233 -3.81 1.41 36.96
CA TRP A 233 -2.61 1.69 37.75
C TRP A 233 -1.36 0.91 37.28
N LYS A 234 -1.52 -0.25 36.62
CA LYS A 234 -0.42 -1.03 36.00
C LYS A 234 -0.18 -0.68 34.54
N ALA A 235 -1.16 -0.07 33.88
CA ALA A 235 -1.14 0.13 32.44
C ALA A 235 0.11 0.87 31.94
N ALA A 236 0.56 1.92 32.64
CA ALA A 236 1.72 2.71 32.20
C ALA A 236 3.03 1.90 32.22
N SER A 237 3.21 0.97 33.17
CA SER A 237 4.42 0.14 33.26
C SER A 237 4.41 -1.03 32.29
N GLU A 238 3.24 -1.58 31.95
CA GLU A 238 3.12 -2.74 31.07
C GLU A 238 2.91 -2.35 29.59
N PHE A 239 2.49 -1.12 29.31
CA PHE A 239 2.12 -0.68 27.96
C PHE A 239 3.20 -0.93 26.90
N LEU A 240 4.45 -0.55 27.18
CA LEU A 240 5.53 -0.65 26.21
C LEU A 240 5.91 -2.11 25.93
N SER A 241 6.00 -2.95 26.97
CA SER A 241 6.34 -4.37 26.79
C SER A 241 5.23 -5.12 26.06
N GLN A 242 3.96 -4.87 26.39
CA GLN A 242 2.82 -5.47 25.69
C GLN A 242 2.77 -5.06 24.21
N THR A 243 3.07 -3.80 23.92
CA THR A 243 3.12 -3.27 22.54
C THR A 243 4.28 -3.88 21.75
N GLU A 244 5.44 -4.03 22.39
CA GLU A 244 6.64 -4.60 21.77
C GLU A 244 6.46 -6.08 21.42
N GLU A 245 5.95 -6.90 22.35
CA GLU A 245 5.70 -8.33 22.11
C GLU A 245 4.71 -8.56 20.97
N SER A 246 3.59 -7.83 20.97
CA SER A 246 2.58 -7.98 19.92
C SER A 246 3.09 -7.46 18.56
N PHE A 247 3.88 -6.38 18.57
CA PHE A 247 4.55 -5.91 17.35
C PHE A 247 5.57 -6.91 16.81
N ALA A 248 6.37 -7.57 17.67
CA ALA A 248 7.35 -8.55 17.23
C ALA A 248 6.69 -9.73 16.48
N ALA A 249 5.56 -10.24 16.98
CA ALA A 249 4.78 -11.26 16.28
C ALA A 249 4.27 -10.77 14.90
N ARG A 250 3.81 -9.52 14.84
CA ARG A 250 3.36 -8.87 13.61
C ARG A 250 4.49 -8.64 12.61
N ASP A 251 5.67 -8.28 13.08
CA ASP A 251 6.86 -8.07 12.25
C ASP A 251 7.36 -9.39 11.65
N VAL A 252 7.40 -10.46 12.44
CA VAL A 252 7.70 -11.83 11.97
C VAL A 252 6.71 -12.29 10.90
N ALA A 253 5.43 -11.91 11.01
CA ALA A 253 4.41 -12.19 9.99
C ALA A 253 4.55 -11.33 8.72
N GLY A 254 5.53 -10.41 8.66
CA GLY A 254 5.77 -9.54 7.50
C GLY A 254 4.90 -8.29 7.47
N TYR A 255 4.39 -7.83 8.62
CA TYR A 255 3.54 -6.62 8.73
C TYR A 255 4.18 -5.49 9.56
N GLY A 256 5.51 -5.54 9.75
CA GLY A 256 6.31 -4.45 10.31
C GLY A 256 6.73 -3.46 9.22
N PHE A 257 5.92 -2.43 9.02
CA PHE A 257 6.14 -1.45 7.95
C PHE A 257 7.19 -0.39 8.35
N SER A 258 8.02 0.04 7.39
CA SER A 258 8.83 1.26 7.56
C SER A 258 7.93 2.50 7.69
N SER A 259 8.44 3.59 8.27
CA SER A 259 7.71 4.87 8.33
C SER A 259 7.21 5.34 6.95
N ASN A 260 7.99 5.14 5.89
CA ASN A 260 7.58 5.53 4.54
C ASN A 260 6.44 4.63 4.01
N HIS A 261 6.54 3.31 4.20
CA HIS A 261 5.46 2.39 3.82
C HIS A 261 4.20 2.69 4.60
N LEU A 262 4.28 2.87 5.92
CA LEU A 262 3.13 3.17 6.78
C LEU A 262 2.45 4.48 6.36
N LYS A 263 3.21 5.57 6.14
CA LYS A 263 2.68 6.85 5.62
C LYS A 263 1.87 6.65 4.35
N ARG A 264 2.40 5.90 3.38
CA ARG A 264 1.72 5.64 2.10
C ARG A 264 0.51 4.73 2.26
N LEU A 265 0.62 3.67 3.05
CA LEU A 265 -0.47 2.73 3.29
C LEU A 265 -1.65 3.41 4.01
N LEU A 266 -1.40 4.30 4.97
CA LEU A 266 -2.44 5.10 5.62
C LEU A 266 -3.16 6.02 4.62
N GLN A 267 -2.43 6.67 3.72
CA GLN A 267 -3.02 7.49 2.65
C GLN A 267 -3.89 6.66 1.70
N ILE A 268 -3.42 5.47 1.32
CA ILE A 268 -4.17 4.54 0.46
C ILE A 268 -5.41 4.02 1.17
N ALA A 269 -5.31 3.69 2.46
CA ALA A 269 -6.44 3.19 3.25
C ALA A 269 -7.57 4.23 3.34
N ILE A 270 -7.23 5.52 3.53
CA ILE A 270 -8.22 6.61 3.52
C ILE A 270 -8.90 6.71 2.16
N LEU A 271 -8.12 6.68 1.08
CA LEU A 271 -8.66 6.74 -0.28
C LEU A 271 -9.60 5.55 -0.55
N GLN A 272 -9.19 4.33 -0.24
CA GLN A 272 -10.02 3.13 -0.39
C GLN A 272 -11.29 3.20 0.47
N TYR A 273 -11.18 3.64 1.72
CA TYR A 273 -12.31 3.79 2.64
C TYR A 273 -13.37 4.76 2.08
N SER A 274 -12.96 5.84 1.43
CA SER A 274 -13.87 6.79 0.78
C SER A 274 -14.58 6.24 -0.47
N GLN A 275 -13.94 5.28 -1.16
CA GLN A 275 -14.44 4.70 -2.41
C GLN A 275 -15.30 3.45 -2.16
N SER A 276 -15.06 2.73 -1.07
CA SER A 276 -15.74 1.47 -0.75
C SER A 276 -15.84 1.30 0.76
N SER A 277 -17.04 1.48 1.31
CA SER A 277 -17.32 1.17 2.71
C SER A 277 -17.48 -0.34 2.89
N GLY A 278 -16.96 -0.88 3.99
CA GLY A 278 -17.02 -2.30 4.36
C GLY A 278 -15.75 -3.15 4.15
N GLN A 279 -14.81 -2.74 3.29
CA GLN A 279 -13.57 -3.51 3.06
C GLN A 279 -12.35 -2.90 3.77
N GLN A 280 -11.57 -3.75 4.44
CA GLN A 280 -10.27 -3.37 5.00
C GLN A 280 -9.21 -3.33 3.91
N ILE A 281 -8.13 -2.57 4.15
CA ILE A 281 -6.99 -2.49 3.24
C ILE A 281 -6.34 -3.87 3.03
N ASP A 282 -6.15 -4.27 1.78
CA ASP A 282 -5.26 -5.37 1.43
C ASP A 282 -3.84 -4.83 1.27
N PHE A 283 -3.00 -5.04 2.29
CA PHE A 283 -1.63 -4.51 2.29
C PHE A 283 -0.79 -4.95 1.09
N VAL A 284 -0.96 -6.18 0.60
CA VAL A 284 -0.16 -6.72 -0.51
C VAL A 284 -0.51 -6.00 -1.81
N GLN A 285 -1.80 -5.73 -2.02
CA GLN A 285 -2.27 -4.94 -3.17
C GLN A 285 -1.94 -3.45 -3.00
N ALA A 286 -2.09 -2.91 -1.79
CA ALA A 286 -1.91 -1.50 -1.51
C ALA A 286 -0.46 -1.03 -1.74
N VAL A 287 0.55 -1.82 -1.36
CA VAL A 287 1.96 -1.46 -1.64
C VAL A 287 2.26 -1.41 -3.14
N ARG A 288 1.46 -2.10 -3.96
CA ARG A 288 1.55 -2.10 -5.43
C ARG A 288 0.74 -0.97 -6.08
N PHE A 289 0.06 -0.12 -5.32
CA PHE A 289 -0.83 0.92 -5.88
C PHE A 289 -0.14 1.82 -6.94
N ARG A 290 1.13 2.19 -6.73
CA ARG A 290 1.91 3.01 -7.68
C ARG A 290 2.70 2.20 -8.72
N ASN A 291 2.79 0.89 -8.55
CA ASN A 291 3.45 -0.02 -9.47
C ASN A 291 2.58 -1.28 -9.58
N PRO A 292 1.40 -1.19 -10.22
CA PRO A 292 0.46 -2.31 -10.23
C PRO A 292 1.06 -3.52 -10.96
N PRO A 293 0.58 -4.74 -10.67
CA PRO A 293 0.93 -5.91 -11.46
C PRO A 293 0.52 -5.73 -12.94
N PRO A 294 1.20 -6.40 -13.88
CA PRO A 294 0.81 -6.39 -15.29
C PRO A 294 -0.64 -6.86 -15.51
N THR A 295 -1.42 -6.07 -16.24
CA THR A 295 -2.82 -6.38 -16.57
C THR A 295 -3.00 -7.52 -17.58
N GLN A 296 -1.98 -7.82 -18.38
CA GLN A 296 -1.98 -8.84 -19.44
C GLN A 296 -0.92 -9.91 -19.17
N LEU A 297 -0.78 -10.34 -17.91
CA LEU A 297 0.24 -11.31 -17.55
C LEU A 297 -0.03 -12.67 -18.20
N THR A 298 -1.28 -13.11 -18.20
CA THR A 298 -1.71 -14.39 -18.78
C THR A 298 -1.27 -14.52 -20.23
N GLU A 299 -1.59 -13.53 -21.07
CA GLU A 299 -1.27 -13.54 -22.50
C GLU A 299 0.24 -13.51 -22.74
N LYS A 300 0.99 -12.78 -21.90
CA LYS A 300 2.45 -12.69 -21.99
C LYS A 300 3.11 -14.02 -21.63
N LEU A 301 2.61 -14.71 -20.60
CA LEU A 301 3.10 -16.04 -20.21
C LEU A 301 2.81 -17.07 -21.31
N ILE A 302 1.59 -17.05 -21.87
CA ILE A 302 1.23 -17.93 -23.00
C ILE A 302 2.14 -17.69 -24.20
N HIS A 303 2.35 -16.42 -24.58
CA HIS A 303 3.22 -16.04 -25.68
C HIS A 303 4.66 -16.49 -25.44
N PHE A 304 5.20 -16.28 -24.23
CA PHE A 304 6.55 -16.73 -23.87
C PHE A 304 6.69 -18.25 -23.98
N LEU A 305 5.79 -19.01 -23.34
CA LEU A 305 5.81 -20.48 -23.35
C LEU A 305 5.65 -21.03 -24.77
N SER A 306 4.76 -20.44 -25.57
CA SER A 306 4.50 -20.87 -26.95
C SER A 306 5.69 -20.65 -27.88
N ILE A 307 6.35 -19.49 -27.79
CA ILE A 307 7.52 -19.17 -28.63
C ILE A 307 8.75 -19.98 -28.22
N THR A 308 8.92 -20.22 -26.92
CA THR A 308 10.09 -20.90 -26.37
C THR A 308 9.85 -22.38 -26.06
N LYS A 309 8.80 -22.99 -26.61
CA LYS A 309 8.43 -24.38 -26.31
C LYS A 309 9.55 -25.39 -26.59
N ASP A 310 10.33 -25.16 -27.64
CA ASP A 310 11.43 -26.02 -28.09
C ASP A 310 12.79 -25.57 -27.52
N ALA A 311 12.79 -24.54 -26.67
CA ALA A 311 13.99 -24.00 -26.07
C ALA A 311 14.45 -24.88 -24.91
N GLU A 312 15.75 -25.18 -24.85
CA GLU A 312 16.37 -25.83 -23.69
C GLU A 312 16.52 -24.83 -22.52
N ILE A 313 15.41 -24.43 -21.92
CA ILE A 313 15.34 -23.56 -20.72
C ILE A 313 14.38 -24.14 -19.69
N ASP A 314 14.65 -23.90 -18.41
CA ASP A 314 13.69 -24.17 -17.34
C ASP A 314 12.65 -23.03 -17.28
N HIS A 315 11.53 -23.19 -18.00
CA HIS A 315 10.48 -22.16 -18.07
C HIS A 315 9.91 -21.82 -16.70
N VAL A 316 9.73 -22.81 -15.82
CA VAL A 316 9.21 -22.61 -14.45
C VAL A 316 10.16 -21.71 -13.68
N ALA A 317 11.46 -21.99 -13.69
CA ALA A 317 12.45 -21.17 -13.01
C ALA A 317 12.54 -19.75 -13.61
N VAL A 318 12.51 -19.62 -14.94
CA VAL A 318 12.57 -18.31 -15.60
C VAL A 318 11.34 -17.46 -15.26
N ILE A 319 10.14 -18.05 -15.33
CA ILE A 319 8.88 -17.37 -14.95
C ILE A 319 8.91 -16.98 -13.48
N ALA A 320 9.21 -17.93 -12.58
CA ALA A 320 9.26 -17.67 -11.15
C ALA A 320 10.24 -16.54 -10.80
N SER A 321 11.43 -16.55 -11.39
CA SER A 321 12.44 -15.52 -11.16
C SER A 321 12.06 -14.15 -11.75
N ALA A 322 11.37 -14.13 -12.89
CA ALA A 322 10.86 -12.90 -13.50
C ALA A 322 9.72 -12.27 -12.68
N LEU A 323 8.80 -13.10 -12.16
CA LEU A 323 7.75 -12.64 -11.24
C LEU A 323 8.36 -12.14 -9.93
N ASP A 324 9.41 -12.78 -9.45
CA ASP A 324 10.12 -12.36 -8.25
C ASP A 324 10.88 -11.03 -8.43
N LEU A 325 11.45 -10.79 -9.62
CA LEU A 325 11.97 -9.49 -10.03
C LEU A 325 10.88 -8.40 -10.01
N ASP A 326 9.71 -8.68 -10.56
CA ASP A 326 8.59 -7.73 -10.55
C ASP A 326 8.05 -7.48 -9.13
N ALA A 327 7.97 -8.53 -8.31
CA ALA A 327 7.41 -8.47 -6.96
C ALA A 327 8.26 -7.61 -6.01
N HIS A 328 9.58 -7.61 -6.21
CA HIS A 328 10.53 -7.02 -5.27
C HIS A 328 11.47 -5.98 -5.94
N PRO A 329 10.94 -4.84 -6.43
CA PRO A 329 11.78 -3.71 -6.83
C PRO A 329 12.50 -3.11 -5.61
N PRO A 330 13.55 -2.28 -5.81
CA PRO A 330 14.28 -1.64 -4.71
C PRO A 330 13.35 -0.87 -3.76
N GLY A 331 13.50 -1.12 -2.46
CA GLY A 331 12.69 -0.48 -1.40
C GLY A 331 11.27 -1.02 -1.23
N MET A 332 10.90 -2.10 -1.94
CA MET A 332 9.61 -2.76 -1.77
C MET A 332 9.51 -3.45 -0.40
N HIS A 333 8.30 -3.47 0.16
CA HIS A 333 8.02 -4.24 1.38
C HIS A 333 8.01 -5.74 1.08
N PHE A 334 8.70 -6.53 1.91
CA PHE A 334 8.82 -7.97 1.74
C PHE A 334 7.74 -8.70 2.57
N PHE A 335 6.74 -9.26 1.90
CA PHE A 335 5.75 -10.15 2.52
C PHE A 335 6.17 -11.61 2.36
N ALA A 336 5.49 -12.51 3.08
CA ALA A 336 5.62 -13.95 2.84
C ALA A 336 5.42 -14.27 1.34
N PRO A 337 6.40 -14.91 0.66
CA PRO A 337 6.36 -15.09 -0.79
C PRO A 337 5.11 -15.80 -1.30
N GLN A 338 4.60 -16.78 -0.56
CA GLN A 338 3.37 -17.51 -0.92
C GLN A 338 2.16 -16.58 -0.94
N THR A 339 2.08 -15.65 0.02
CA THR A 339 1.02 -14.63 0.08
C THR A 339 1.15 -13.65 -1.09
N THR A 340 2.36 -13.17 -1.37
CA THR A 340 2.64 -12.30 -2.52
C THR A 340 2.23 -12.97 -3.82
N PHE A 341 2.66 -14.21 -4.07
CA PHE A 341 2.30 -14.97 -5.26
C PHE A 341 0.80 -15.22 -5.36
N GLY A 342 0.20 -15.71 -4.27
CA GLY A 342 -1.22 -16.03 -4.20
C GLY A 342 -2.12 -14.84 -4.52
N LYS A 343 -1.81 -13.66 -3.96
CA LYS A 343 -2.62 -12.45 -4.17
C LYS A 343 -2.32 -11.75 -5.49
N THR A 344 -1.10 -11.86 -6.02
CA THR A 344 -0.64 -11.01 -7.14
C THR A 344 -0.60 -11.74 -8.47
N TYR A 345 -0.17 -13.01 -8.49
CA TYR A 345 0.20 -13.70 -9.73
C TYR A 345 -0.57 -14.99 -9.97
N ARG A 346 -1.04 -15.69 -8.92
CA ARG A 346 -1.67 -17.01 -9.03
C ARG A 346 -2.81 -17.04 -10.05
N ALA A 347 -3.69 -16.04 -10.05
CA ALA A 347 -4.80 -15.97 -10.99
C ALA A 347 -4.33 -16.00 -12.46
N ALA A 348 -3.33 -15.20 -12.81
CA ALA A 348 -2.82 -15.13 -14.17
C ALA A 348 -2.05 -16.41 -14.58
N VAL A 349 -1.25 -16.96 -13.68
CA VAL A 349 -0.49 -18.20 -13.96
C VAL A 349 -1.41 -19.40 -14.10
N SER A 350 -2.41 -19.55 -13.22
CA SER A 350 -3.42 -20.62 -13.32
C SER A 350 -4.29 -20.49 -14.56
N GLN A 351 -4.56 -19.27 -15.01
CA GLN A 351 -5.26 -19.07 -16.28
C GLN A 351 -4.41 -19.47 -17.48
N ALA A 352 -3.10 -19.17 -17.47
CA ALA A 352 -2.18 -19.59 -18.52
C ALA A 352 -2.02 -21.12 -18.56
N GLU A 353 -1.87 -21.75 -17.39
CA GLU A 353 -1.88 -23.20 -17.21
C GLU A 353 -3.10 -23.86 -17.86
N SER A 354 -4.31 -23.38 -17.54
CA SER A 354 -5.54 -23.92 -18.10
C SER A 354 -5.65 -23.75 -19.62
N LEU A 355 -5.10 -22.67 -20.19
CA LEU A 355 -5.18 -22.40 -21.63
C LEU A 355 -4.13 -23.17 -22.44
N LEU A 356 -3.01 -23.53 -21.82
CA LEU A 356 -1.95 -24.32 -22.45
C LEU A 356 -2.10 -25.83 -22.22
N ASN A 357 -2.96 -26.25 -21.28
CA ASN A 357 -3.06 -27.63 -20.78
C ASN A 357 -1.74 -28.12 -20.14
N GLU A 358 -1.08 -27.24 -19.38
CA GLU A 358 0.20 -27.49 -18.70
C GLU A 358 -0.03 -27.76 -17.21
N ASP A 359 -0.56 -28.95 -16.89
CA ASP A 359 -0.98 -29.31 -15.53
C ASP A 359 0.13 -29.14 -14.49
N GLY A 360 -0.19 -28.41 -13.40
CA GLY A 360 0.70 -28.17 -12.27
C GLY A 360 1.64 -26.97 -12.45
N LEU A 361 1.57 -26.24 -13.56
CA LEU A 361 2.44 -25.07 -13.81
C LEU A 361 2.34 -24.02 -12.69
N SER A 362 1.14 -23.63 -12.25
CA SER A 362 0.96 -22.58 -11.23
C SER A 362 1.57 -22.95 -9.89
N ASP A 363 1.45 -24.22 -9.47
CA ASP A 363 2.02 -24.67 -8.21
C ASP A 363 3.54 -24.83 -8.29
N GLN A 364 4.08 -25.31 -9.42
CA GLN A 364 5.52 -25.36 -9.66
C GLN A 364 6.15 -23.95 -9.67
N VAL A 365 5.52 -23.00 -10.35
CA VAL A 365 5.96 -21.59 -10.36
C VAL A 365 5.87 -21.00 -8.95
N CYS A 366 4.80 -21.27 -8.19
CA CYS A 366 4.65 -20.82 -6.81
C CYS A 366 5.78 -21.35 -5.91
N GLN A 367 6.13 -22.63 -6.04
CA GLN A 367 7.21 -23.26 -5.28
C GLN A 367 8.56 -22.63 -5.63
N LYS A 368 8.88 -22.48 -6.92
CA LYS A 368 10.13 -21.84 -7.37
C LYS A 368 10.20 -20.37 -7.01
N PHE A 369 9.10 -19.62 -7.11
CA PHE A 369 9.01 -18.22 -6.70
C PHE A 369 9.34 -18.08 -5.21
N THR A 370 8.75 -18.95 -4.38
CA THR A 370 8.99 -18.99 -2.94
C THR A 370 10.43 -19.32 -2.64
N GLN A 371 10.98 -20.36 -3.27
CA GLN A 371 12.38 -20.76 -3.13
C GLN A 371 13.32 -19.59 -3.44
N PHE A 372 13.19 -18.99 -4.62
CA PHE A 372 14.06 -17.88 -5.03
C PHE A 372 13.92 -16.68 -4.10
N SER A 373 12.69 -16.27 -3.76
CA SER A 373 12.44 -15.13 -2.88
C SER A 373 13.13 -15.26 -1.52
N LEU A 374 13.07 -16.46 -0.92
CA LEU A 374 13.67 -16.75 0.38
C LEU A 374 15.19 -16.86 0.30
N GLU A 375 15.72 -17.60 -0.69
CA GLU A 375 17.17 -17.80 -0.85
C GLU A 375 17.93 -16.49 -1.05
N ARG A 376 17.32 -15.51 -1.75
CA ARG A 376 17.94 -14.21 -1.99
C ARG A 376 17.51 -13.13 -0.99
N GLN A 377 16.74 -13.44 0.04
CA GLN A 377 16.17 -12.41 0.92
C GLN A 377 17.28 -11.47 1.45
N GLY A 378 17.07 -10.16 1.34
CA GLY A 378 18.09 -9.15 1.65
C GLY A 378 19.08 -8.84 0.53
N ALA A 379 19.08 -9.60 -0.57
CA ALA A 379 19.85 -9.36 -1.79
C ALA A 379 18.96 -8.89 -2.96
N SER A 380 19.62 -8.38 -4.00
CA SER A 380 18.96 -7.83 -5.19
C SER A 380 18.27 -8.91 -6.03
N SER A 381 16.94 -8.77 -6.20
CA SER A 381 16.12 -9.58 -7.12
C SER A 381 16.64 -9.52 -8.55
N ALA A 382 17.01 -8.33 -9.01
CA ALA A 382 17.64 -8.10 -10.31
C ALA A 382 18.90 -8.93 -10.51
N HIS A 383 19.86 -8.88 -9.58
CA HIS A 383 21.10 -9.64 -9.71
C HIS A 383 20.87 -11.15 -9.72
N ALA A 384 19.98 -11.65 -8.86
CA ALA A 384 19.62 -13.06 -8.83
C ALA A 384 18.99 -13.51 -10.16
N HIS A 385 18.06 -12.71 -10.68
CA HIS A 385 17.37 -12.98 -11.93
C HIS A 385 18.30 -12.94 -13.15
N LEU A 386 19.15 -11.91 -13.26
CA LEU A 386 20.11 -11.79 -14.37
C LEU A 386 21.13 -12.96 -14.38
N ARG A 387 21.54 -13.43 -13.20
CA ARG A 387 22.41 -14.61 -13.06
C ARG A 387 21.71 -15.91 -13.50
N LEU A 388 20.40 -16.01 -13.30
CA LEU A 388 19.63 -17.14 -13.83
C LEU A 388 19.59 -17.07 -15.36
N LEU A 389 19.24 -15.91 -15.92
CA LEU A 389 19.17 -15.72 -17.38
C LEU A 389 20.51 -15.99 -18.06
N SER A 390 21.63 -15.63 -17.44
CA SER A 390 22.96 -15.86 -18.02
C SER A 390 23.30 -17.32 -18.26
N LYS A 391 22.64 -18.26 -17.56
CA LYS A 391 22.82 -19.71 -17.77
C LYS A 391 22.31 -20.18 -19.14
N TYR A 392 21.35 -19.45 -19.71
CA TYR A 392 20.69 -19.82 -20.96
C TYR A 392 21.13 -18.92 -22.14
N GLN A 393 22.30 -18.28 -22.04
CA GLN A 393 22.79 -17.33 -23.06
C GLN A 393 22.88 -17.92 -24.47
N ALA A 394 23.22 -19.20 -24.60
CA ALA A 394 23.26 -19.87 -25.89
C ALA A 394 21.85 -19.92 -26.50
N THR A 395 20.88 -20.44 -25.76
CA THR A 395 19.48 -20.55 -26.17
C THR A 395 18.86 -19.20 -26.50
N TRP A 396 19.12 -18.15 -25.70
CA TRP A 396 18.57 -16.83 -25.95
C TRP A 396 18.97 -16.20 -27.30
N ARG A 397 20.08 -16.65 -27.92
CA ARG A 397 20.51 -16.13 -29.22
C ARG A 397 19.49 -16.38 -30.33
N ASP A 398 18.69 -17.43 -30.19
CA ASP A 398 17.70 -17.85 -31.20
C ASP A 398 16.32 -17.19 -30.98
N TYR A 399 16.13 -16.51 -29.84
CA TYR A 399 14.86 -15.88 -29.45
C TYR A 399 15.02 -14.36 -29.26
N ALA A 400 15.00 -13.60 -30.36
CA ALA A 400 15.09 -12.13 -30.35
C ALA A 400 13.80 -11.43 -30.81
N GLU A 401 12.88 -12.16 -31.44
CA GLU A 401 11.65 -11.61 -32.01
C GLU A 401 10.50 -11.64 -31.01
N GLY A 402 9.73 -10.54 -30.95
CA GLY A 402 8.52 -10.46 -30.12
C GLY A 402 8.24 -9.08 -29.54
N ASN A 403 7.02 -8.90 -29.05
CA ASN A 403 6.56 -7.69 -28.34
C ASN A 403 6.61 -7.85 -26.81
N LEU A 404 7.45 -8.76 -26.32
CA LEU A 404 7.64 -9.08 -24.92
C LEU A 404 9.11 -8.86 -24.53
N CYS A 405 9.35 -8.18 -23.41
CA CYS A 405 10.70 -8.13 -22.84
C CYS A 405 11.01 -9.48 -22.18
N PHE A 406 11.86 -10.31 -22.81
CA PHE A 406 12.23 -11.64 -22.28
C PHE A 406 13.05 -11.62 -20.99
N VAL A 407 13.52 -10.44 -20.55
CA VAL A 407 14.09 -10.29 -19.21
C VAL A 407 12.96 -10.35 -18.17
N CYS A 408 12.08 -9.34 -18.12
CA CYS A 408 11.07 -9.29 -17.05
C CYS A 408 9.82 -10.13 -17.29
N LEU A 409 9.54 -10.57 -18.52
CA LEU A 409 8.28 -11.24 -18.95
C LEU A 409 6.98 -10.47 -18.65
N VAL A 410 7.09 -9.23 -18.18
CA VAL A 410 5.99 -8.46 -17.60
C VAL A 410 5.65 -7.23 -18.43
N ARG A 411 6.65 -6.57 -19.04
CA ARG A 411 6.48 -5.29 -19.75
C ARG A 411 6.76 -5.43 -21.25
N PRO A 412 6.07 -4.65 -22.11
CA PRO A 412 6.44 -4.54 -23.52
C PRO A 412 7.81 -3.87 -23.64
N PRO A 413 8.64 -4.26 -24.62
CA PRO A 413 9.94 -3.67 -24.82
C PRO A 413 9.86 -2.38 -25.65
N SER A 414 10.72 -1.43 -25.32
CA SER A 414 10.84 -0.10 -25.94
C SER A 414 12.16 0.07 -26.69
N THR A 415 13.22 -0.62 -26.23
CA THR A 415 14.58 -0.46 -26.73
C THR A 415 15.06 -1.74 -27.40
N THR A 416 15.64 -1.62 -28.60
CA THR A 416 16.27 -2.74 -29.31
C THR A 416 17.78 -2.61 -29.25
N LEU A 417 18.47 -3.64 -28.75
CA LEU A 417 19.93 -3.70 -28.68
C LEU A 417 20.54 -4.09 -30.04
N ASP A 418 21.87 -3.95 -30.17
CA ASP A 418 22.60 -4.32 -31.40
C ASP A 418 22.48 -5.82 -31.76
N CYS A 419 22.18 -6.66 -30.76
CA CYS A 419 21.91 -8.09 -30.95
C CYS A 419 20.44 -8.41 -31.29
N HIS A 420 19.61 -7.40 -31.55
CA HIS A 420 18.17 -7.47 -31.80
C HIS A 420 17.29 -7.85 -30.61
N HIS A 421 17.84 -8.27 -29.47
CA HIS A 421 17.06 -8.41 -28.24
C HIS A 421 16.45 -7.07 -27.82
N ARG A 422 15.21 -7.14 -27.35
CA ARG A 422 14.43 -5.96 -26.98
C ARG A 422 14.19 -5.92 -25.47
N LEU A 423 14.44 -4.76 -24.85
CA LEU A 423 14.27 -4.51 -23.42
C LEU A 423 13.20 -3.45 -23.17
N CYS A 424 12.47 -3.56 -22.06
CA CYS A 424 11.65 -2.46 -21.55
C CYS A 424 12.51 -1.43 -20.79
N ASP A 425 12.01 -0.21 -20.63
CA ASP A 425 12.72 0.88 -19.95
C ASP A 425 13.23 0.48 -18.56
N ALA A 426 12.41 -0.24 -17.80
CA ALA A 426 12.81 -0.72 -16.48
C ALA A 426 13.95 -1.74 -16.53
N CYS A 427 13.96 -2.64 -17.51
CA CYS A 427 15.07 -3.58 -17.69
C CYS A 427 16.33 -2.88 -18.17
N VAL A 428 16.22 -1.83 -19.00
CA VAL A 428 17.36 -0.96 -19.34
C VAL A 428 17.93 -0.31 -18.09
N MET A 429 17.08 0.24 -17.23
CA MET A 429 17.50 0.81 -15.94
C MET A 429 18.15 -0.22 -15.00
N ILE A 430 17.66 -1.46 -15.00
CA ILE A 430 18.18 -2.55 -14.17
C ILE A 430 19.54 -3.05 -14.68
N CYS A 431 19.70 -3.18 -16.00
CA CYS A 431 20.90 -3.78 -16.61
C CYS A 431 21.98 -2.74 -16.95
N GLY A 432 21.61 -1.46 -16.98
CA GLY A 432 22.46 -0.37 -17.40
C GLY A 432 23.06 0.41 -16.24
N SER A 433 24.01 1.27 -16.57
CA SER A 433 24.63 2.23 -15.66
C SER A 433 24.49 3.64 -16.22
N ARG A 434 24.41 4.64 -15.33
CA ARG A 434 24.43 6.06 -15.70
C ARG A 434 25.78 6.66 -15.34
N GLU A 435 26.29 7.56 -16.17
CA GLU A 435 27.50 8.33 -15.88
C GLU A 435 27.29 9.29 -14.69
N SER A 436 26.09 9.84 -14.57
CA SER A 436 25.66 10.68 -13.43
C SER A 436 24.16 10.46 -13.13
N PRO A 437 23.69 10.75 -11.90
CA PRO A 437 22.29 10.58 -11.52
C PRO A 437 21.31 11.32 -12.46
N ASP A 438 21.72 12.50 -12.93
CA ASP A 438 20.92 13.40 -13.75
C ASP A 438 21.05 13.14 -15.27
N SER A 439 21.96 12.25 -15.69
CA SER A 439 22.11 11.92 -17.10
C SER A 439 20.86 11.17 -17.62
N PRO A 440 20.27 11.61 -18.76
CA PRO A 440 19.21 10.86 -19.44
C PRO A 440 19.76 9.64 -20.20
N SER A 441 21.08 9.57 -20.41
CA SER A 441 21.73 8.47 -21.11
C SER A 441 22.07 7.32 -20.16
N ILE A 442 21.79 6.11 -20.63
CA ILE A 442 22.06 4.87 -19.93
C ILE A 442 22.93 3.99 -20.82
N GLN A 443 23.99 3.47 -20.23
CA GLN A 443 24.89 2.55 -20.89
C GLN A 443 24.59 1.11 -20.44
N VAL A 444 24.07 0.30 -21.36
CA VAL A 444 23.97 -1.15 -21.23
C VAL A 444 25.11 -1.76 -22.03
N LEU A 445 26.18 -2.22 -21.37
CA LEU A 445 27.41 -2.68 -22.03
C LEU A 445 27.23 -4.03 -22.77
N SER A 446 26.36 -4.89 -22.26
CA SER A 446 26.12 -6.22 -22.79
C SER A 446 24.65 -6.61 -22.63
N CYS A 447 24.13 -7.34 -23.61
CA CYS A 447 22.78 -7.89 -23.56
C CYS A 447 22.63 -8.86 -22.36
N PRO A 448 21.64 -8.67 -21.47
CA PRO A 448 21.41 -9.56 -20.34
C PRO A 448 20.96 -10.97 -20.74
N LEU A 449 20.47 -11.15 -21.97
CA LEU A 449 19.97 -12.43 -22.48
C LEU A 449 21.08 -13.22 -23.18
N CYS A 450 21.73 -12.68 -24.21
CA CYS A 450 22.72 -13.43 -25.02
C CYS A 450 24.19 -13.07 -24.77
N GLY A 451 24.47 -12.05 -23.94
CA GLY A 451 25.83 -11.61 -23.61
C GLY A 451 26.54 -10.77 -24.67
N LYS A 452 25.95 -10.56 -25.86
CA LYS A 452 26.57 -9.73 -26.92
C LYS A 452 26.71 -8.28 -26.48
N HIS A 453 27.81 -7.64 -26.84
CA HIS A 453 28.06 -6.23 -26.54
C HIS A 453 27.08 -5.29 -27.25
N HIS A 454 26.72 -4.22 -26.56
CA HIS A 454 25.97 -3.10 -27.14
C HIS A 454 26.80 -1.83 -27.02
N ARG A 455 26.95 -1.11 -28.14
CA ARG A 455 27.87 0.04 -28.21
C ARG A 455 27.19 1.39 -28.07
N ARG A 456 25.87 1.44 -28.33
CA ARG A 456 25.11 2.70 -28.33
C ARG A 456 24.64 3.05 -26.92
N GLN A 457 24.59 4.34 -26.63
CA GLN A 457 23.90 4.82 -25.44
C GLN A 457 22.39 4.77 -25.67
N ILE A 458 21.64 4.42 -24.63
CA ILE A 458 20.19 4.38 -24.65
C ILE A 458 19.67 5.63 -23.95
N LEU A 459 18.84 6.42 -24.64
CA LEU A 459 18.17 7.57 -24.08
C LEU A 459 16.77 7.15 -23.66
N LEU A 460 16.49 7.18 -22.36
CA LEU A 460 15.14 6.93 -21.85
C LEU A 460 14.42 8.24 -21.62
N GLN A 461 13.12 8.26 -21.94
CA GLN A 461 12.27 9.38 -21.56
C GLN A 461 12.08 9.39 -20.04
N PRO A 462 12.11 10.57 -19.39
CA PRO A 462 11.81 10.67 -17.98
C PRO A 462 10.41 10.11 -17.68
N PRO A 463 10.18 9.40 -16.56
CA PRO A 463 8.86 8.84 -16.21
C PRO A 463 7.74 9.89 -16.06
N THR A 464 8.12 11.16 -15.86
CA THR A 464 7.20 12.30 -15.76
C THR A 464 6.93 12.97 -17.11
N SER A 465 7.62 12.55 -18.16
CA SER A 465 7.36 13.04 -19.51
C SER A 465 6.08 12.39 -20.00
N GLY A 466 5.01 13.17 -20.14
CA GLY A 466 3.85 12.75 -20.93
C GLY A 466 4.22 12.66 -22.41
N ASN A 467 3.33 12.07 -23.21
CA ASN A 467 3.44 12.13 -24.66
C ASN A 467 3.27 13.58 -25.12
N ARG A 468 4.31 14.15 -25.73
CA ARG A 468 4.31 15.50 -26.28
C ARG A 468 3.88 15.40 -27.75
N VAL A 469 2.60 15.52 -28.02
CA VAL A 469 2.04 15.42 -29.38
C VAL A 469 1.74 16.81 -29.92
N LEU A 470 2.24 17.10 -31.12
CA LEU A 470 1.90 18.31 -31.88
C LEU A 470 1.01 17.92 -33.06
N GLU A 471 -0.26 18.30 -33.01
CA GLU A 471 -1.19 18.12 -34.14
C GLU A 471 -1.33 19.44 -34.91
N LEU A 472 -1.06 19.37 -36.21
CA LEU A 472 -1.10 20.47 -37.16
C LEU A 472 -2.20 20.19 -38.20
N GLY A 473 -3.41 20.66 -37.92
CA GLY A 473 -4.54 20.57 -38.84
C GLY A 473 -4.82 21.87 -39.58
N GLY A 474 -5.24 21.79 -40.84
CA GLY A 474 -5.77 22.95 -41.56
C GLY A 474 -5.71 22.84 -43.08
N ALA A 475 -6.34 23.80 -43.75
CA ALA A 475 -6.19 23.99 -45.19
C ALA A 475 -4.90 24.73 -45.52
N SER A 476 -4.32 24.47 -46.69
CA SER A 476 -3.05 25.08 -47.18
C SER A 476 -3.00 26.61 -47.11
N LYS A 477 -4.16 27.30 -47.13
CA LYS A 477 -4.28 28.75 -47.00
C LYS A 477 -3.81 29.32 -45.65
N TYR A 478 -3.73 28.51 -44.59
CA TYR A 478 -3.31 28.94 -43.24
C TYR A 478 -1.82 28.62 -42.92
N LYS A 479 -1.03 28.28 -43.94
CA LYS A 479 0.36 27.83 -43.77
C LYS A 479 1.24 28.89 -43.09
N TRP A 480 1.07 30.16 -43.44
CA TRP A 480 1.94 31.24 -42.95
C TRP A 480 1.64 31.58 -41.49
N GLU A 481 0.37 31.56 -41.11
CA GLU A 481 -0.10 31.72 -39.74
C GLU A 481 0.42 30.58 -38.86
N MET A 482 0.40 29.35 -39.37
CA MET A 482 0.93 28.18 -38.66
C MET A 482 2.45 28.25 -38.47
N LEU A 483 3.21 28.66 -39.50
CA LEU A 483 4.65 28.86 -39.35
C LEU A 483 4.98 29.96 -38.34
N LYS A 484 4.17 31.03 -38.29
CA LYS A 484 4.32 32.10 -37.30
C LYS A 484 4.05 31.56 -35.88
N PHE A 485 2.97 30.80 -35.69
CA PHE A 485 2.66 30.14 -34.43
C PHE A 485 3.80 29.21 -33.98
N LEU A 486 4.34 28.36 -34.86
CA LEU A 486 5.45 27.47 -34.51
C LEU A 486 6.72 28.23 -34.10
N LYS A 487 7.03 29.36 -34.76
CA LYS A 487 8.14 30.24 -34.35
C LYS A 487 7.89 30.88 -32.98
N GLU A 488 6.67 31.31 -32.71
CA GLU A 488 6.29 31.86 -31.41
C GLU A 488 6.39 30.80 -30.30
N VAL A 489 5.95 29.57 -30.55
CA VAL A 489 6.11 28.44 -29.62
C VAL A 489 7.60 28.16 -29.36
N GLN A 490 8.43 28.06 -30.40
CA GLN A 490 9.88 27.87 -30.23
C GLN A 490 10.51 28.99 -29.39
N SER A 491 10.13 30.23 -29.67
CA SER A 491 10.62 31.39 -28.91
C SER A 491 10.15 31.39 -27.45
N ALA A 492 8.91 30.94 -27.19
CA ALA A 492 8.34 30.88 -25.84
C ALA A 492 8.93 29.74 -24.99
N ILE A 493 9.29 28.60 -25.62
CA ILE A 493 10.00 27.51 -24.95
C ILE A 493 11.38 28.00 -24.49
N GLY A 494 12.08 28.79 -25.31
CA GLY A 494 13.32 29.47 -24.91
C GLY A 494 14.50 28.54 -24.62
N LEU A 495 14.43 27.28 -25.06
CA LEU A 495 15.51 26.30 -24.93
C LEU A 495 16.30 26.20 -26.25
N PRO A 496 17.63 25.97 -26.19
CA PRO A 496 18.50 25.83 -27.36
C PRO A 496 18.36 24.44 -28.00
N VAL A 497 17.12 23.99 -28.20
CA VAL A 497 16.76 22.67 -28.72
C VAL A 497 15.73 22.89 -29.83
N PRO A 498 15.90 22.30 -31.03
CA PRO A 498 14.97 22.45 -32.14
C PRO A 498 13.52 22.12 -31.77
N LEU A 499 12.55 22.85 -32.33
CA LEU A 499 11.13 22.70 -31.99
C LEU A 499 10.63 21.26 -32.07
N GLN A 500 11.13 20.52 -33.07
CA GLN A 500 10.74 19.13 -33.34
C GLN A 500 11.14 18.19 -32.20
N GLU A 501 12.26 18.44 -31.52
CA GLU A 501 12.76 17.59 -30.43
C GLU A 501 11.96 17.78 -29.13
N HIS A 502 11.10 18.81 -29.08
CA HIS A 502 10.14 19.00 -27.98
C HIS A 502 8.90 18.11 -28.12
N PHE A 503 8.70 17.44 -29.25
CA PHE A 503 7.52 16.60 -29.52
C PHE A 503 7.93 15.16 -29.88
N ASP A 504 7.19 14.20 -29.32
CA ASP A 504 7.40 12.77 -29.56
C ASP A 504 6.67 12.30 -30.83
N LEU A 505 5.62 13.03 -31.23
CA LEU A 505 4.85 12.78 -32.43
C LEU A 505 4.34 14.11 -33.00
N VAL A 506 4.57 14.33 -34.30
CA VAL A 506 4.00 15.46 -35.04
C VAL A 506 3.06 14.91 -36.10
N ILE A 507 1.77 15.26 -35.99
CA ILE A 507 0.71 14.82 -36.92
C ILE A 507 0.33 16.01 -37.79
N GLY A 508 0.36 15.86 -39.11
CA GLY A 508 -0.14 16.86 -40.05
C GLY A 508 -1.37 16.35 -40.78
N SER A 509 -2.42 17.17 -40.92
CA SER A 509 -3.59 16.86 -41.75
C SER A 509 -3.96 18.04 -42.66
N GLY A 510 -4.11 17.78 -43.97
CA GLY A 510 -4.52 18.79 -44.96
C GLY A 510 -3.40 19.73 -45.46
N ILE A 511 -2.15 19.52 -45.04
CA ILE A 511 -0.96 20.35 -45.35
C ILE A 511 0.07 19.55 -46.18
N ASP A 512 -0.34 18.39 -46.70
CA ASP A 512 0.43 17.19 -47.08
C ASP A 512 1.55 17.29 -48.15
N ARG A 513 2.03 18.47 -48.55
CA ARG A 513 3.09 18.54 -49.58
C ARG A 513 4.23 19.53 -49.38
N LEU A 514 4.23 20.35 -48.34
CA LEU A 514 5.19 21.48 -48.27
C LEU A 514 6.17 21.51 -47.08
N LEU A 515 5.97 20.71 -46.03
CA LEU A 515 6.94 20.66 -44.92
C LEU A 515 8.08 19.65 -45.15
N ARG A 516 7.98 18.75 -46.14
CA ARG A 516 9.10 17.88 -46.55
C ARG A 516 10.21 18.61 -47.34
N ARG A 517 10.02 19.90 -47.68
CA ARG A 517 10.92 20.64 -48.59
C ARG A 517 11.34 22.02 -48.09
N VAL A 518 11.07 22.35 -46.83
CA VAL A 518 11.75 23.46 -46.17
C VAL A 518 12.84 22.80 -45.34
N GLU A 519 14.06 22.84 -45.88
CA GLU A 519 15.29 22.61 -45.12
C GLU A 519 15.20 23.45 -43.83
N LEU A 520 14.93 22.76 -42.74
CA LEU A 520 15.17 23.26 -41.39
C LEU A 520 16.62 22.90 -41.09
N VAL A 521 17.53 23.71 -41.65
CA VAL A 521 18.87 23.91 -41.08
C VAL A 521 18.73 24.83 -39.88
#